data_AF-A0A242U9N3-F1
#
_entry.id   AF-A0A242U9N3-F1
#
_cell.length_a   1.000
_cell.length_b   1.000
_cell.length_c   1.000
_cell.angle_alpha   90.00
_cell.angle_beta   90.00
_cell.angle_gamma   90.00
#
_symmetry.space_group_name_H-M   'P 1'
#
loop_
_entity.id
_entity.type
_entity.pdbx_description
1 polymer ?
#
loop_
_entity_poly.entity_id
_entity_poly.type
_entity_poly.pdbx_seq_one_letter_code
_entity_poly.pdbx_strand_id
1 'polypeptide(L)' 'MASLGWKIELYFLLTSSLTLAKRGKEGEKVLMRVLNIMQGQRYIEICERNPTQEQFFYGWIANRVSL' A
#
# COMPACT_ATOMS: atom_id res chain seq x y z
N MET A 1 5.73 -11.91 11.30
CA MET A 1 5.29 -11.23 10.06
C MET A 1 4.06 -11.82 9.38
N ALA A 2 3.77 -13.13 9.49
CA ALA A 2 2.60 -13.73 8.84
C ALA A 2 1.22 -13.14 9.22
N SER A 3 1.10 -12.44 10.35
CA SER A 3 -0.19 -11.87 10.81
C SER A 3 -0.54 -10.50 10.22
N LEU A 4 0.42 -9.78 9.61
CA LEU A 4 0.16 -8.44 9.04
C LEU A 4 -0.48 -8.52 7.65
N GLY A 5 -0.07 -9.50 6.83
CA GLY A 5 -0.56 -9.64 5.46
C GLY A 5 -2.07 -9.85 5.38
N TRP A 6 -2.63 -10.73 6.21
CA TRP A 6 -4.09 -10.97 6.25
C TRP A 6 -4.89 -9.73 6.70
N LYS A 7 -4.31 -8.88 7.57
CA LYS A 7 -4.95 -7.65 8.01
C LYS A 7 -5.01 -6.64 6.88
N ILE A 8 -3.93 -6.49 6.12
CA ILE A 8 -3.85 -5.52 5.02
C ILE A 8 -4.78 -5.92 3.85
N GLU A 9 -4.89 -7.20 3.53
CA GLU A 9 -5.87 -7.71 2.54
C GLU A 9 -7.32 -7.42 2.97
N LEU A 10 -7.63 -7.63 4.25
CA LEU A 10 -8.95 -7.33 4.82
C LEU A 10 -9.28 -5.83 4.76
N TYR A 11 -8.31 -4.97 5.08
CA TYR A 11 -8.48 -3.52 4.98
C TYR A 11 -8.67 -3.04 3.54
N PHE A 12 -8.08 -3.72 2.55
CA PHE A 12 -8.31 -3.43 1.14
C PHE A 12 -9.76 -3.74 0.73
N LEU A 13 -10.28 -4.92 1.09
CA LEU A 13 -11.67 -5.31 0.79
C LEU A 13 -12.70 -4.39 1.47
N LEU A 14 -12.43 -3.98 2.71
CA LEU A 14 -13.27 -3.02 3.43
C LEU A 14 -13.21 -1.62 2.79
N THR A 15 -12.01 -1.16 2.41
CA THR A 15 -11.88 0.19 1.85
C THR A 15 -12.48 0.28 0.45
N SER A 16 -12.25 -0.71 -0.41
CA SER A 16 -12.80 -0.76 -1.76
C SER A 16 -14.34 -0.78 -1.79
N SER A 17 -14.96 -1.57 -0.90
CA SER A 17 -16.42 -1.58 -0.76
C SER A 17 -16.98 -0.25 -0.20
N LEU A 18 -16.25 0.41 0.70
CA LEU A 18 -16.66 1.71 1.27
C LEU A 18 -16.51 2.89 0.29
N THR A 19 -15.50 2.86 -0.58
CA THR A 19 -15.18 4.00 -1.46
C THR A 19 -15.95 3.98 -2.77
N LEU A 20 -16.00 2.82 -3.45
CA LEU A 20 -16.65 2.68 -4.77
C LEU A 20 -18.17 2.88 -4.70
N ALA A 21 -18.81 2.47 -3.61
CA ALA A 21 -20.26 2.55 -3.47
C ALA A 21 -20.77 3.92 -3.00
N LYS A 22 -19.94 4.76 -2.35
CA LYS A 22 -20.44 5.93 -1.59
C LYS A 22 -19.73 7.26 -1.83
N ARG A 23 -18.53 7.29 -2.44
CA ARG A 23 -17.65 8.49 -2.34
C ARG A 23 -17.09 9.04 -3.66
N GLY A 24 -17.35 8.42 -4.81
CA GLY A 24 -16.90 8.93 -6.12
C GLY A 24 -15.39 9.19 -6.18
N LYS A 25 -14.96 10.33 -6.77
CA LYS A 25 -13.54 10.70 -6.97
C LYS A 25 -12.71 10.78 -5.69
N GLU A 26 -13.30 11.14 -4.56
CA GLU A 26 -12.57 11.16 -3.28
C GLU A 26 -12.34 9.74 -2.74
N GLY A 27 -13.24 8.81 -3.06
CA GLY A 27 -13.04 7.39 -2.78
C GLY A 27 -11.88 6.78 -3.54
N GLU A 28 -11.67 7.21 -4.79
CA GLU A 28 -10.56 6.78 -5.64
C GLU A 28 -9.19 7.16 -5.04
N LYS A 29 -9.05 8.39 -4.53
CA LYS A 29 -7.82 8.83 -3.86
C LYS A 29 -7.50 7.98 -2.63
N VAL A 30 -8.51 7.65 -1.82
CA VAL A 30 -8.35 6.80 -0.64
C VAL A 30 -7.93 5.39 -1.06
N LEU A 31 -8.53 4.83 -2.12
CA LEU A 31 -8.17 3.52 -2.65
C LEU A 31 -6.72 3.49 -3.14
N MET A 32 -6.28 4.53 -3.86
CA MET A 32 -4.89 4.67 -4.31
C MET A 32 -3.90 4.71 -3.14
N ARG A 33 -4.24 5.39 -2.04
CA ARG A 33 -3.41 5.38 -0.82
C ARG A 33 -3.30 3.98 -0.22
N VAL A 34 -4.40 3.22 -0.17
CA VAL A 34 -4.36 1.83 0.31
C VAL A 34 -3.48 0.95 -0.57
N LEU A 35 -3.60 1.07 -1.90
CA LEU A 35 -2.74 0.34 -2.83
C LEU A 35 -1.26 0.65 -2.64
N ASN A 36 -0.92 1.93 -2.43
CA ASN A 36 0.45 2.33 -2.11
C ASN A 36 0.94 1.72 -0.79
N ILE A 37 0.10 1.64 0.24
CA ILE A 37 0.46 0.97 1.51
C ILE A 37 0.76 -0.52 1.29
N MET A 38 -0.07 -1.22 0.50
CA MET A 38 0.14 -2.65 0.19
C MET A 38 1.46 -2.87 -0.57
N GLN A 39 1.76 -2.02 -1.55
CA GLN A 39 3.03 -2.06 -2.27
C GLN A 39 4.21 -1.79 -1.33
N GLY A 40 4.06 -0.82 -0.42
CA GLY A 40 5.07 -0.52 0.60
C GLY A 40 5.39 -1.72 1.49
N GLN A 41 4.38 -2.44 1.98
CA GLN A 41 4.60 -3.67 2.77
C GLN A 41 5.44 -4.69 1.98
N ARG A 42 5.13 -4.90 0.69
CA ARG A 42 5.87 -5.84 -0.14
C ARG A 42 7.33 -5.41 -0.34
N TYR A 43 7.58 -4.12 -0.54
CA TYR A 43 8.96 -3.64 -0.68
C TYR A 43 9.76 -3.73 0.63
N ILE A 44 9.12 -3.54 1.79
CA ILE A 44 9.76 -3.78 3.09
C ILE A 44 10.19 -5.26 3.19
N GLU A 45 9.31 -6.21 2.88
CA GLU A 45 9.65 -7.65 2.88
C GLU A 45 10.80 -7.99 1.92
N ILE A 46 10.91 -7.28 0.79
CA ILE A 46 12.01 -7.44 -0.16
C ILE A 46 13.32 -6.90 0.43
N CYS A 47 13.30 -5.71 1.05
CA CYS A 47 14.49 -5.12 1.66
C CYS A 47 14.99 -5.96 2.84
N GLU A 48 14.09 -6.55 3.63
CA GLU A 48 14.44 -7.48 4.73
C GLU A 48 15.20 -8.72 4.24
N ARG A 49 14.91 -9.18 3.02
CA ARG A 49 15.60 -10.33 2.39
C ARG A 49 16.81 -9.91 1.57
N ASN A 50 16.83 -8.66 1.11
CA ASN A 50 17.89 -8.11 0.27
C ASN A 50 18.08 -6.61 0.54
N PRO A 51 18.97 -6.23 1.47
CA PRO A 51 19.21 -4.84 1.85
C PRO A 51 19.71 -3.94 0.70
N THR A 52 20.25 -4.52 -0.38
CA THR A 52 20.69 -3.73 -1.56
C THR A 52 19.54 -2.99 -2.25
N GLN A 53 18.29 -3.37 -1.98
CA GLN A 53 17.10 -2.75 -2.55
C GLN A 53 16.61 -1.52 -1.78
N GLU A 54 17.20 -1.17 -0.63
CA GLU A 54 16.76 -0.03 0.19
C GLU A 54 16.81 1.30 -0.56
N GLN A 55 17.83 1.51 -1.40
CA GLN A 55 17.95 2.73 -2.22
C GLN A 55 16.80 2.84 -3.24
N PHE A 56 16.42 1.71 -3.86
CA PHE A 56 15.28 1.67 -4.77
C PHE A 56 13.97 1.93 -4.01
N PHE A 57 13.79 1.30 -2.84
CA PHE A 57 12.60 1.49 -2.01
C PHE A 57 12.43 2.95 -1.59
N TYR A 58 13.51 3.61 -1.15
CA TYR A 58 13.51 5.03 -0.85
C TYR A 58 13.05 5.87 -2.06
N GLY A 59 13.64 5.61 -3.24
CA GLY A 59 13.28 6.30 -4.48
C GLY A 59 11.81 6.06 -4.87
N TRP A 60 11.29 4.86 -4.67
CA TRP A 60 9.89 4.55 -4.93
C TRP A 60 8.95 5.35 -4.01
N ILE A 61 9.21 5.38 -2.69
CA ILE A 61 8.41 6.20 -1.76
C ILE A 61 8.42 7.67 -2.19
N ALA A 62 9.61 8.23 -2.42
CA ALA A 62 9.78 9.65 -2.72
C ALA A 62 9.04 10.10 -4.00
N ASN A 63 8.89 9.21 -4.99
CA ASN A 63 8.35 9.57 -6.30
C ASN A 63 6.94 9.05 -6.59
N ARG A 64 6.45 8.03 -5.86
CA ARG A 64 5.19 7.32 -6.18
C ARG A 64 4.17 7.38 -5.06
N VAL A 65 4.59 7.65 -3.82
CA VAL A 65 3.69 7.80 -2.68
C VAL A 65 3.46 9.29 -2.43
N SER A 66 2.38 9.82 -3.00
CA SER A 66 1.94 11.20 -2.76
C SER A 66 1.05 11.30 -1.51
N LEU A 67 1.26 12.33 -0.69
CA LEU A 67 0.39 12.69 0.43
C LEU A 67 -0.95 13.26 -0.06
#